data_AF-A0A920QLD3-F1
#
_entry.id   AF-A0A920QLD3-F1
#
_cell.length_a   1.000
_cell.length_b   1.000
_cell.length_c   1.000
_cell.angle_alpha   90.00
_cell.angle_beta   90.00
_cell.angle_gamma   90.00
#
_symmetry.space_group_name_H-M   'P 1'
#
loop_
_entity.id
_entity.type
_entity.pdbx_description
1 polymer ?
#
loop_
_entity_poly.entity_id
_entity_poly.type
_entity_poly.pdbx_seq_one_letter_code
_entity_poly.pdbx_strand_id
1 'polypeptide(L)'
;MTSSTLKNSPEESGRILKHAGTITFFTFLSRILGAGRDLVIAHFFGAGWITDAFVQAFTIPNVLRRLTAEGSMTLAFLPLYTEIREKNDPYAAKEFASKTLGLVLGLTTILTGLGMIFSPQLVFLFAAGFISSPGKNLN
;
A
#
# COMPACT_ATOMS: atom_id res chain seq x y z
N MET A 1 -33.93 24.93 7.44
CA MET A 1 -33.40 25.86 6.42
C MET A 1 -32.15 26.53 7.00
N THR A 2 -30.97 26.11 6.57
CA THR A 2 -29.74 26.92 6.46
C THR A 2 -28.66 26.00 5.88
N SER A 3 -28.75 25.80 4.58
CA SER A 3 -27.63 25.39 3.74
C SER A 3 -26.54 26.45 3.85
N SER A 4 -25.55 26.24 4.72
CA SER A 4 -24.28 26.97 4.69
C SER A 4 -23.49 26.47 3.48
N THR A 5 -23.78 27.06 2.33
CA THR A 5 -23.00 26.93 1.11
C THR A 5 -21.56 27.35 1.42
N LEU A 6 -20.67 26.37 1.62
CA LEU A 6 -19.23 26.61 1.80
C LEU A 6 -18.69 27.23 0.52
N LYS A 7 -18.59 28.56 0.50
CA LYS A 7 -17.83 29.29 -0.51
C LYS A 7 -16.36 29.08 -0.18
N ASN A 8 -15.76 28.03 -0.75
CA ASN A 8 -14.31 27.83 -0.67
C ASN A 8 -13.61 29.09 -1.18
N SER A 9 -12.82 29.75 -0.33
CA SER A 9 -12.06 30.92 -0.76
C SER A 9 -11.06 30.51 -1.85
N PRO A 10 -10.74 31.38 -2.83
CA PRO A 10 -9.78 31.09 -3.88
C PRO A 10 -8.43 30.56 -3.35
N GLU A 11 -8.02 31.02 -2.17
CA GLU A 11 -6.80 30.59 -1.48
C GLU A 11 -6.84 29.14 -0.98
N GLU A 12 -7.97 28.66 -0.46
CA GLU A 12 -8.12 27.26 -0.05
C GLU A 12 -8.06 26.32 -1.25
N SER A 13 -8.72 26.70 -2.35
CA SER A 13 -8.70 25.92 -3.59
C SER A 13 -7.27 25.79 -4.14
N GLY A 14 -6.49 26.88 -4.12
CA GLY A 14 -5.08 26.86 -4.52
C GLY A 14 -4.20 25.97 -3.64
N ARG A 15 -4.41 25.96 -2.33
CA ARG A 15 -3.67 25.10 -1.38
C ARG A 15 -4.01 23.62 -1.59
N ILE A 16 -5.28 23.27 -1.76
CA ILE A 16 -5.71 21.88 -2.00
C ILE A 16 -5.14 21.39 -3.33
N LEU A 17 -5.21 22.18 -4.41
CA LEU A 17 -4.61 21.81 -5.70
C LEU A 17 -3.10 21.57 -5.58
N LYS A 18 -2.38 22.41 -4.84
CA LYS A 18 -0.93 22.25 -4.64
C LYS A 18 -0.61 20.95 -3.89
N HIS A 19 -1.33 20.65 -2.81
CA HIS A 19 -1.14 19.42 -2.05
C HIS A 19 -1.54 18.17 -2.85
N ALA A 20 -2.69 18.19 -3.52
CA ALA A 20 -3.12 17.10 -4.40
C ALA A 20 -2.12 16.85 -5.53
N GLY A 21 -1.64 17.91 -6.20
CA GLY A 21 -0.63 17.82 -7.24
C GLY A 21 0.69 17.20 -6.75
N THR A 22 1.10 17.52 -5.53
CA THR A 22 2.30 16.94 -4.91
C THR A 22 2.12 15.43 -4.67
N ILE A 23 0.98 15.02 -4.10
CA ILE A 23 0.66 13.61 -3.86
C ILE A 23 0.59 12.84 -5.17
N THR A 24 -0.09 13.38 -6.19
CA THR A 24 -0.19 12.75 -7.52
C THR A 24 1.18 12.62 -8.17
N PHE A 25 2.04 13.64 -8.08
CA PHE A 25 3.40 13.58 -8.61
C PHE A 25 4.21 12.43 -7.96
N PHE A 26 4.24 12.37 -6.63
CA PHE A 26 4.95 11.29 -5.93
C PHE A 26 4.35 9.91 -6.21
N THR A 27 3.02 9.82 -6.33
CA THR A 27 2.33 8.57 -6.69
C THR A 27 2.73 8.11 -8.10
N PHE A 28 2.71 9.03 -9.06
CA PHE A 28 3.09 8.74 -10.45
C PHE A 28 4.56 8.35 -10.55
N LEU A 29 5.45 9.08 -9.88
CA LEU A 29 6.87 8.79 -9.82
C LEU A 29 7.13 7.38 -9.25
N SER A 30 6.42 7.00 -8.18
CA SER A 30 6.52 5.65 -7.62
C SER A 30 6.07 4.56 -8.60
N ARG A 31 5.05 4.82 -9.43
CA ARG A 31 4.61 3.86 -10.46
C ARG A 31 5.63 3.74 -11.59
N ILE A 32 6.25 4.84 -12.01
CA ILE A 32 7.34 4.81 -13.00
C ILE A 32 8.53 4.02 -12.46
N LEU A 33 8.94 4.26 -11.21
CA LEU A 33 10.04 3.50 -10.59
C LEU A 33 9.70 2.00 -10.49
N GLY A 34 8.46 1.65 -10.18
CA GLY A 34 7.98 0.27 -10.21
C GLY A 34 8.04 -0.36 -11.61
N ALA A 35 7.59 0.37 -12.64
CA ALA A 35 7.71 -0.09 -14.03
C ALA A 35 9.18 -0.25 -14.47
N GLY A 36 10.04 0.68 -14.04
CA GLY A 36 11.48 0.61 -14.26
C GLY A 36 12.10 -0.64 -13.62
N ARG A 37 11.71 -0.98 -12.39
CA ARG A 37 12.09 -2.23 -11.72
C ARG A 37 11.71 -3.44 -12.57
N ASP A 38 10.47 -3.49 -13.06
CA ASP A 38 9.97 -4.62 -13.84
C ASP A 38 10.70 -4.75 -15.17
N LEU A 39 11.03 -3.64 -15.84
CA LEU A 39 11.85 -3.63 -17.06
C LEU A 39 13.27 -4.14 -16.82
N VAL A 40 13.90 -3.72 -15.72
CA VAL A 40 15.25 -4.19 -15.34
C VAL A 40 15.24 -5.70 -15.13
N ILE A 41 14.26 -6.23 -14.39
CA ILE A 41 14.13 -7.67 -14.14
C ILE A 41 13.88 -8.41 -15.46
N ALA A 42 12.96 -7.92 -16.29
CA ALA A 42 12.69 -8.53 -17.59
C ALA A 42 13.91 -8.52 -18.52
N HIS A 43 14.74 -7.48 -18.47
CA HIS A 43 15.96 -7.40 -19.26
C HIS A 43 17.03 -8.42 -18.82
N PHE A 44 17.25 -8.55 -17.51
CA PHE A 44 18.27 -9.47 -16.97
C PHE A 44 17.84 -10.93 -16.94
N PHE A 45 16.56 -11.21 -16.66
CA PHE A 45 16.05 -12.58 -16.46
C PHE A 45 15.16 -13.09 -17.62
N GLY A 46 14.72 -12.22 -18.53
CA GLY A 46 13.84 -12.58 -19.64
C GLY A 46 12.44 -13.02 -19.22
N ALA A 47 11.66 -13.55 -20.17
CA ALA A 47 10.33 -14.12 -19.93
C ALA A 47 10.43 -15.60 -19.51
N GLY A 48 10.91 -15.86 -18.30
CA GLY A 48 11.15 -17.21 -17.77
C GLY A 48 10.46 -17.48 -16.42
N TRP A 49 10.62 -18.72 -15.94
CA TRP A 49 10.07 -19.16 -14.66
C TRP A 49 10.59 -18.36 -13.46
N ILE A 50 11.81 -17.80 -13.56
CA ILE A 50 12.41 -16.93 -12.54
C ILE A 50 11.63 -15.61 -12.42
N THR A 51 11.32 -14.98 -13.55
CA THR A 51 10.55 -13.72 -13.59
C THR A 51 9.13 -13.94 -13.10
N ASP A 52 8.50 -15.05 -13.49
CA ASP A 52 7.17 -15.44 -13.02
C ASP A 52 7.15 -15.64 -11.48
N ALA A 53 8.14 -16.36 -10.94
CA ALA A 53 8.30 -16.56 -9.50
C ALA A 53 8.53 -15.24 -8.76
N PHE A 54 9.32 -14.33 -9.32
CA PHE A 54 9.54 -13.00 -8.75
C PHE A 54 8.24 -12.21 -8.71
N VAL A 55 7.52 -12.09 -9.82
CA VAL A 55 6.23 -11.36 -9.87
C VAL A 55 5.23 -11.95 -8.87
N GLN A 56 5.18 -13.28 -8.74
CA GLN A 56 4.31 -13.94 -7.77
C GLN A 56 4.73 -13.66 -6.32
N ALA A 57 6.04 -13.70 -6.03
CA ALA A 57 6.57 -13.38 -4.70
C ALA A 57 6.25 -11.94 -4.29
N PHE A 58 6.29 -10.98 -5.23
CA PHE A 58 5.91 -9.58 -4.97
C PHE A 58 4.41 -9.37 -4.82
N THR A 59 3.57 -10.28 -5.30
CA THR A 59 2.11 -10.13 -5.23
C THR A 59 1.59 -10.31 -3.81
N ILE A 60 2.13 -11.29 -3.07
CA ILE A 60 1.71 -11.59 -1.68
C ILE A 60 1.81 -10.36 -0.76
N PRO A 61 2.98 -9.72 -0.59
CA PRO A 61 3.09 -8.54 0.27
C PRO A 61 2.29 -7.35 -0.27
N ASN A 62 2.16 -7.22 -1.59
CA ASN A 62 1.33 -6.17 -2.17
C ASN A 62 -0.14 -6.34 -1.81
N VAL A 63 -0.73 -7.52 -1.98
CA VAL A 63 -2.13 -7.78 -1.59
C VAL A 63 -2.35 -7.47 -0.12
N LEU A 64 -1.46 -7.92 0.76
CA LEU A 64 -1.54 -7.62 2.19
C LEU A 64 -1.51 -6.11 2.46
N ARG A 65 -0.59 -5.37 1.81
CA ARG A 65 -0.52 -3.91 1.90
C ARG A 65 -1.81 -3.23 1.41
N ARG A 66 -2.43 -3.73 0.34
CA ARG A 66 -3.69 -3.18 -0.19
C ARG A 66 -4.84 -3.37 0.80
N LEU A 67 -4.93 -4.53 1.43
CA LEU A 67 -5.98 -4.86 2.42
C LEU A 67 -5.86 -4.04 3.71
N THR A 68 -4.62 -3.83 4.18
CA THR A 68 -4.38 -3.16 5.47
C THR A 68 -4.19 -1.65 5.37
N ALA A 69 -3.61 -1.13 4.28
CA ALA A 69 -3.07 0.23 4.27
C ALA A 69 -3.59 1.15 3.15
N GLU A 70 -4.08 0.64 2.00
CA GLU A 70 -4.44 1.51 0.87
C GLU A 70 -5.75 2.29 1.05
N GLY A 71 -6.60 1.95 2.03
CA GLY A 71 -7.83 2.73 2.25
C GLY A 71 -8.54 2.51 3.57
N SER A 72 -8.70 1.27 4.01
CA SER A 72 -9.44 0.93 5.24
C SER A 72 -8.88 1.62 6.48
N MET A 73 -7.56 1.54 6.66
CA MET A 73 -6.89 2.15 7.81
C MET A 73 -6.87 3.68 7.73
N THR A 74 -6.56 4.28 6.58
CA THR A 74 -6.53 5.74 6.45
C THR A 74 -7.91 6.36 6.63
N LEU A 75 -8.96 5.72 6.12
CA LEU A 75 -10.35 6.18 6.26
C LEU A 75 -10.82 6.20 7.72
N ALA A 76 -10.40 5.22 8.54
CA ALA A 76 -10.71 5.20 9.96
C ALA A 76 -9.77 6.08 10.80
N PHE A 77 -8.48 6.11 10.45
CA PHE A 77 -7.45 6.81 11.20
C PHE A 77 -7.57 8.33 11.10
N LEU A 78 -7.77 8.88 9.90
CA LEU A 78 -7.72 10.33 9.68
C LEU A 78 -8.83 11.10 10.44
N PRO A 79 -10.10 10.65 10.44
CA PRO A 79 -11.15 11.29 11.23
C PRO A 79 -10.87 11.20 12.73
N LEU A 80 -10.47 10.03 13.23
CA LEU A 80 -10.15 9.84 14.65
C LEU A 80 -8.95 10.67 15.10
N TYR A 81 -7.89 10.74 14.27
CA TYR A 81 -6.71 11.55 14.55
C TYR A 81 -7.07 13.04 14.60
N THR A 82 -7.86 13.52 13.62
CA THR A 82 -8.29 14.92 13.58
C THR A 82 -9.19 15.25 14.77
N GLU A 83 -10.13 14.38 15.12
CA GLU A 83 -11.00 14.56 16.28
C GLU A 83 -10.20 14.62 17.59
N ILE A 84 -9.24 13.70 17.78
CA ILE A 84 -8.37 13.71 18.97
C ILE A 84 -7.54 14.99 19.02
N ARG A 85 -7.00 15.43 17.87
CA ARG A 85 -6.18 16.64 17.76
C ARG A 85 -6.97 17.93 18.01
N GLU A 86 -8.25 17.96 17.65
CA GLU A 86 -9.13 19.12 17.86
C GLU A 86 -9.70 19.17 19.27
N LYS A 87 -10.06 18.01 19.85
CA LYS A 87 -10.68 17.93 21.19
C LYS A 87 -9.67 17.85 22.35
N ASN A 88 -8.47 17.31 22.10
CA ASN A 88 -7.43 17.15 23.12
C ASN A 88 -6.17 17.95 22.76
N ASP A 89 -5.18 17.91 23.64
CA ASP A 89 -3.87 18.50 23.37
C ASP A 89 -3.12 17.75 22.23
N PRO A 90 -2.32 18.47 21.41
CA PRO A 90 -1.40 17.89 20.42
C PRO A 90 -0.60 16.66 20.88
N TYR A 91 -0.27 16.56 22.16
CA TYR A 91 0.43 15.39 22.71
C TYR A 91 -0.40 14.10 22.60
N ALA A 92 -1.70 14.16 22.89
CA ALA A 92 -2.60 13.01 22.83
C ALA A 92 -2.76 12.48 21.40
N ALA A 93 -2.83 13.38 20.41
CA ALA A 93 -2.88 13.00 18.99
C ALA A 93 -1.58 12.31 18.54
N LYS A 94 -0.43 12.81 19.00
CA LYS A 94 0.88 12.19 18.73
C LYS A 94 1.02 10.82 19.38
N GLU A 95 0.54 10.66 20.61
CA GLU A 95 0.52 9.37 21.31
C GLU A 95 -0.37 8.36 20.59
N PHE A 96 -1.58 8.78 20.18
CA PHE A 96 -2.47 7.95 19.37
C PHE A 96 -1.80 7.48 18.07
N ALA A 97 -1.22 8.41 17.30
CA ALA A 97 -0.51 8.06 16.06
C ALA A 97 0.66 7.08 16.32
N SER A 98 1.42 7.28 17.40
CA SER A 98 2.53 6.40 17.76
C SER A 98 2.06 5.00 18.13
N LYS A 99 0.96 4.88 18.89
CA LYS A 99 0.35 3.58 19.25
C LYS A 99 -0.20 2.88 18.01
N THR A 100 -0.90 3.58 17.13
CA THR A 100 -1.39 3.01 15.87
C THR A 100 -0.23 2.53 15.00
N LEU A 101 0.81 3.35 14.80
CA LEU A 101 1.99 2.97 14.04
C LEU A 101 2.66 1.73 14.63
N GLY A 102 2.86 1.69 15.95
CA GLY A 102 3.43 0.55 16.65
C GLY A 102 2.61 -0.73 16.45
N LEU A 103 1.28 -0.64 16.50
CA LEU A 103 0.39 -1.76 16.23
C LEU A 103 0.51 -2.24 14.78
N VAL A 104 0.53 -1.33 13.80
CA VAL A 104 0.68 -1.66 12.38
C VAL A 104 2.02 -2.34 12.10
N LEU A 105 3.11 -1.78 12.64
CA LEU A 105 4.44 -2.34 12.50
C LEU A 105 4.54 -3.71 13.17
N GLY A 106 3.99 -3.85 14.38
CA GLY A 106 3.95 -5.12 15.10
C GLY A 106 3.18 -6.20 14.33
N LEU A 107 1.97 -5.90 13.89
CA LEU A 107 1.16 -6.82 13.08
C LEU A 107 1.84 -7.17 11.76
N THR A 108 2.42 -6.19 11.06
CA THR A 108 3.13 -6.41 9.79
C THR A 108 4.37 -7.29 10.00
N THR A 109 5.09 -7.09 11.10
CA THR A 109 6.27 -7.90 11.45
C THR A 109 5.87 -9.35 11.73
N ILE A 110 4.83 -9.56 12.55
CA ILE A 110 4.28 -10.88 12.83
C ILE A 110 3.82 -11.55 11.54
N LEU A 111 3.05 -10.83 10.71
CA LEU A 111 2.53 -11.34 9.44
C LEU A 111 3.66 -11.69 8.47
N THR A 112 4.74 -10.90 8.45
CA THR A 112 5.93 -11.19 7.66
C THR A 112 6.64 -12.45 8.17
N GLY A 113 6.82 -12.59 9.49
CA GLY A 113 7.40 -13.78 10.10
C GLY A 113 6.58 -15.05 9.82
N LEU A 114 5.25 -14.96 9.96
CA LEU A 114 4.34 -16.04 9.57
C LEU A 114 4.44 -16.35 8.07
N GLY A 115 4.53 -15.32 7.22
CA GLY A 115 4.69 -15.51 5.78
C GLY A 115 6.00 -16.22 5.41
N MET A 116 7.08 -15.99 6.15
CA MET A 116 8.34 -16.71 5.99
C MET A 116 8.20 -18.17 6.42
N ILE A 117 7.59 -18.45 7.58
CA ILE A 117 7.39 -19.81 8.10
C ILE A 117 6.46 -20.64 7.20
N PHE A 118 5.35 -20.03 6.76
CA PHE A 118 4.33 -20.66 5.92
C PHE A 118 4.56 -20.40 4.42
N SER A 119 5.79 -20.08 4.02
CA SER A 119 6.13 -19.80 2.62
C SER A 119 5.72 -20.93 1.66
N PRO A 120 5.96 -22.23 1.95
CA PRO A 120 5.54 -23.31 1.06
C PRO A 120 4.01 -23.34 0.84
N GLN A 121 3.23 -23.13 1.89
CA GLN A 121 1.77 -23.13 1.85
C GLN A 121 1.24 -21.90 1.12
N LEU A 122 1.86 -20.73 1.33
CA LEU A 122 1.54 -19.51 0.61
C LEU A 122 1.83 -19.65 -0.88
N VAL A 123 2.96 -20.26 -1.25
CA VAL A 123 3.25 -20.56 -2.66
C VAL A 123 2.20 -21.50 -3.23
N PHE A 124 1.80 -22.56 -2.53
CA PHE A 124 0.73 -23.43 -3.02
C PHE A 124 -0.60 -22.69 -3.21
N LEU A 125 -0.99 -21.83 -2.27
CA LEU A 125 -2.23 -21.06 -2.32
C LEU A 125 -2.24 -20.02 -3.45
N PHE A 126 -1.15 -19.27 -3.58
CA PHE A 126 -1.05 -18.16 -4.54
C PHE A 126 -0.57 -18.60 -5.93
N ALA A 127 0.18 -19.70 -6.04
CA ALA A 127 0.67 -20.27 -7.29
C ALA A 127 -0.17 -21.44 -7.82
N ALA A 128 -1.28 -21.82 -7.15
CA ALA A 128 -2.24 -22.80 -7.70
C ALA A 128 -2.68 -22.45 -9.14
N GLY A 129 -2.78 -21.16 -9.47
CA GLY A 129 -3.06 -20.68 -10.83
C GLY A 129 -1.95 -20.90 -11.87
N PHE A 130 -0.69 -21.10 -11.44
CA PHE A 130 0.43 -21.45 -12.32
C PHE A 130 0.45 -22.94 -12.69
N ILE A 131 -0.03 -23.81 -11.79
CA ILE A 131 -0.13 -25.26 -12.03
C ILE A 131 -1.17 -25.57 -13.11
N SER A 132 -2.16 -24.70 -13.30
CA SER A 132 -3.26 -24.86 -14.27
C SER A 132 -2.97 -24.27 -15.66
N SER A 133 -1.75 -23.81 -15.95
CA SER A 133 -1.36 -23.37 -17.30
C SER A 133 -0.49 -24.44 -17.99
N PRO A 134 -1.11 -25.36 -18.76
CA PRO A 134 -0.37 -26.36 -19.53
C PRO A 134 0.33 -25.66 -20.71
N GLY A 135 1.66 -25.56 -20.68
CA GLY A 135 2.40 -25.13 -21.88
C GLY A 135 3.80 -24.52 -21.72
N LYS A 136 4.35 -24.33 -20.51
CA LYS A 136 5.74 -23.87 -20.37
C LYS A 136 6.67 -25.08 -20.27
N ASN A 137 7.07 -25.59 -21.43
CA ASN A 137 8.00 -26.72 -21.57
C ASN A 137 9.26 -26.48 -20.71
N LEU A 138 9.54 -27.44 -19.85
CA LEU A 138 10.83 -27.60 -19.18
C LEU A 138 11.81 -28.13 -20.24
N ASN A 139 12.60 -27.22 -20.83
CA ASN A 139 13.89 -27.54 -21.44
C ASN A 139 14.89 -26.50 -20.97
#